data_AF-A0A7C1GAV8-F1
#
_entry.id   AF-A0A7C1GAV8-F1
#
_cell.length_a   1.000
_cell.length_b   1.000
_cell.length_c   1.000
_cell.angle_alpha   90.00
_cell.angle_beta   90.00
_cell.angle_gamma   90.00
#
_symmetry.space_group_name_H-M   'P 1'
#
loop_
_entity.id
_entity.type
_entity.pdbx_description
1 polymer ?
#
loop_
_entity_poly.entity_id
_entity_poly.type
_entity_poly.pdbx_seq_one_letter_code
_entity_poly.pdbx_strand_id
1 'polypeptide(L)'
;MSIEDFNPWWMGRKYAEEDPDIVKWREMPVGWVPAEIEEISLKPISLNFLYGPRQVKKTTLVKLLVLRLLERVEPEAVFYFSGDLLSDYEELLEKDDRTVEDLSELDRISDLFYKEYLETGREDLIGYYTS
;
A
#
# COMPACT_ATOMS: atom_id res chain seq x y z
N MET A 1 6.48 -15.96 -1.43
CA MET A 1 5.17 -15.30 -1.29
C MET A 1 4.88 -14.70 -2.67
N SER A 2 3.76 -15.02 -3.29
CA SER A 2 3.38 -14.47 -4.60
C SER A 2 2.58 -13.18 -4.42
N ILE A 3 2.30 -12.48 -5.53
CA ILE A 3 1.51 -11.25 -5.50
C ILE A 3 0.06 -11.54 -5.03
N GLU A 4 -0.47 -12.70 -5.40
CA GLU A 4 -1.81 -13.14 -5.01
C GLU A 4 -1.93 -13.35 -3.49
N ASP A 5 -0.83 -13.68 -2.80
CA ASP A 5 -0.80 -13.77 -1.34
C ASP A 5 -1.07 -12.40 -0.68
N PHE A 6 -0.69 -11.30 -1.33
CA PHE A 6 -0.96 -9.93 -0.88
C PHE A 6 -2.31 -9.39 -1.34
N ASN A 7 -2.86 -9.97 -2.41
CA ASN A 7 -4.07 -9.51 -3.08
C ASN A 7 -5.14 -10.61 -3.13
N PRO A 8 -5.51 -11.23 -1.99
CA PRO A 8 -6.41 -12.38 -1.98
C PRO A 8 -7.81 -12.07 -2.54
N TRP A 9 -8.21 -10.79 -2.57
CA TRP A 9 -9.47 -10.35 -3.19
C TRP A 9 -9.55 -10.61 -4.70
N TRP A 10 -8.42 -10.79 -5.40
CA TRP A 10 -8.41 -11.21 -6.80
C TRP A 10 -9.05 -12.58 -7.02
N MET A 11 -9.04 -13.45 -5.99
CA MET A 11 -9.76 -14.73 -6.02
C MET A 11 -11.23 -14.59 -5.60
N GLY A 12 -11.61 -13.40 -5.10
CA GLY A 12 -12.96 -13.05 -4.67
C GLY A 12 -12.97 -12.09 -3.48
N ARG A 13 -13.83 -11.07 -3.51
CA ARG A 13 -13.91 -9.99 -2.50
C ARG A 13 -13.96 -10.48 -1.05
N LYS A 14 -14.63 -11.61 -0.79
CA LYS A 14 -14.74 -12.22 0.55
C LYS A 14 -13.38 -12.52 1.19
N TYR A 15 -12.35 -12.82 0.40
CA TYR A 15 -11.04 -13.17 0.91
C TYR A 15 -10.28 -11.98 1.49
N ALA A 16 -10.65 -10.73 1.15
CA ALA A 16 -10.11 -9.55 1.83
C ALA A 16 -10.54 -9.49 3.31
N GLU A 17 -11.70 -10.07 3.66
CA GLU A 17 -12.19 -10.10 5.03
C GLU A 17 -11.48 -11.14 5.91
N GLU A 18 -10.79 -12.10 5.28
CA GLU A 18 -10.04 -13.15 5.94
C GLU A 18 -8.60 -12.72 6.31
N ASP A 19 -8.19 -11.51 5.90
CA ASP A 19 -6.87 -10.95 6.23
C ASP A 19 -6.67 -10.86 7.76
N PRO A 20 -5.54 -11.36 8.30
CA PRO A 20 -5.31 -11.40 9.75
C PRO A 20 -5.43 -10.04 10.46
N ASP A 21 -5.01 -8.94 9.83
CA ASP A 21 -5.12 -7.60 10.42
C ASP A 21 -6.56 -7.10 10.40
N ILE A 22 -7.33 -7.47 9.37
CA ILE A 22 -8.77 -7.15 9.26
C ILE A 22 -9.58 -7.95 10.27
N VAL A 23 -9.33 -9.25 10.39
CA VAL A 23 -9.98 -10.12 11.39
C VAL A 23 -9.70 -9.56 12.79
N LYS A 24 -8.43 -9.30 13.11
CA LYS A 24 -8.03 -8.73 14.40
C LYS A 24 -8.69 -7.38 14.68
N TRP A 25 -8.80 -6.51 13.67
CA TRP A 25 -9.49 -5.22 13.80
C TRP A 25 -10.98 -5.41 14.09
N ARG A 26 -11.65 -6.35 13.39
CA ARG A 26 -13.08 -6.64 13.54
C ARG A 26 -13.43 -7.22 14.92
N GLU A 27 -12.52 -8.01 15.49
CA GLU A 27 -12.65 -8.57 16.84
C GLU A 27 -12.41 -7.54 17.96
N MET A 28 -11.92 -6.33 17.65
CA MET A 28 -11.73 -5.30 18.66
C MET A 28 -13.09 -4.86 19.24
N PRO A 29 -13.19 -4.64 20.57
CA PRO A 29 -14.43 -4.16 21.20
C PRO A 29 -14.94 -2.83 20.63
N VAL A 30 -14.02 -2.05 20.05
CA VAL A 30 -14.31 -0.81 19.34
C VAL A 30 -13.72 -0.96 17.95
N GLY A 31 -14.57 -0.94 16.92
CA GLY A 31 -14.20 -0.91 15.51
C GLY A 31 -13.59 0.43 15.12
N TRP A 32 -12.47 0.80 15.76
CA TRP A 32 -11.84 2.08 15.60
C TRP A 32 -11.27 2.23 14.19
N VAL A 33 -11.73 3.24 13.46
CA VAL A 33 -11.19 3.64 12.17
C VAL A 33 -10.51 4.99 12.35
N PRO A 34 -9.22 5.13 12.01
CA PRO A 34 -8.52 6.43 12.05
C PRO A 34 -9.23 7.46 11.17
N ALA A 35 -9.42 8.67 11.66
CA ALA A 35 -10.12 9.73 10.91
C ALA A 35 -9.35 10.15 9.65
N GLU A 36 -8.03 9.99 9.68
CA GLU A 36 -7.08 10.26 8.60
C GLU A 36 -7.40 9.45 7.31
N ILE A 37 -8.16 8.35 7.42
CA ILE A 37 -8.62 7.61 6.25
C ILE A 37 -9.49 8.46 5.31
N GLU A 38 -10.19 9.47 5.85
CA GLU A 38 -11.02 10.40 5.08
C GLU A 38 -10.19 11.50 4.41
N GLU A 39 -8.94 11.68 4.82
CA GLU A 39 -8.01 12.66 4.23
C GLU A 39 -7.31 12.11 2.99
N ILE A 40 -7.35 10.79 2.78
CA ILE A 40 -6.76 10.14 1.62
C ILE A 40 -7.59 10.45 0.38
N SER A 41 -6.98 11.16 -0.57
CA SER A 41 -7.62 11.40 -1.87
C SER A 41 -7.68 10.09 -2.66
N LEU A 42 -8.89 9.73 -3.10
CA LEU A 42 -9.16 8.62 -4.01
C LEU A 42 -9.57 9.09 -5.42
N LYS A 43 -9.35 10.37 -5.74
CA LYS A 43 -9.65 10.93 -7.07
C LYS A 43 -8.51 10.61 -8.04
N PRO A 44 -8.79 10.08 -9.25
CA PRO A 44 -7.76 9.95 -10.29
C PRO A 44 -7.23 11.34 -10.69
N ILE A 45 -5.93 11.60 -10.82
CA ILE A 45 -4.72 10.84 -10.42
C ILE A 45 -4.26 11.44 -9.08
N SER A 46 -4.04 10.62 -8.05
CA SER A 46 -3.60 11.09 -6.73
C SER A 46 -2.52 10.21 -6.10
N LEU A 47 -1.46 10.84 -5.60
CA LEU A 47 -0.41 10.22 -4.80
C LEU A 47 -0.56 10.69 -3.35
N ASN A 48 -0.65 9.75 -2.41
CA ASN A 48 -0.85 10.04 -0.98
C ASN A 48 0.29 9.42 -0.16
N PHE A 49 0.85 10.19 0.78
CA PHE A 49 1.90 9.71 1.68
C PHE A 49 1.38 9.49 3.09
N LEU A 50 1.42 8.24 3.56
CA LEU A 50 1.03 7.85 4.92
C LEU A 50 2.25 7.69 5.82
N TYR A 51 2.71 8.79 6.42
CA TYR A 51 3.86 8.81 7.33
C TYR A 51 3.44 8.91 8.82
N GLY A 52 4.37 8.70 9.75
CA GLY A 52 4.11 8.67 11.20
C GLY A 52 4.96 7.65 11.98
N PRO A 53 4.82 7.56 13.31
CA PRO A 53 5.61 6.66 14.15
C PRO A 53 5.43 5.17 13.77
N ARG A 54 6.41 4.31 14.09
CA ARG A 54 6.19 2.84 13.99
C ARG A 54 5.07 2.43 14.94
N GLN A 55 4.33 1.38 14.58
CA GLN A 55 3.26 0.76 15.39
C GLN A 55 1.94 1.54 15.53
N VAL A 56 1.74 2.65 14.78
CA VAL A 56 0.45 3.39 14.77
C VAL A 56 -0.63 2.77 13.86
N LYS A 57 -0.60 1.44 13.64
CA LYS A 57 -1.59 0.69 12.83
C LYS A 57 -1.78 1.18 11.38
N LYS A 58 -0.76 1.77 10.76
CA LYS A 58 -0.83 2.23 9.35
C LYS A 58 -1.17 1.11 8.37
N THR A 59 -0.61 -0.08 8.56
CA THR A 59 -0.94 -1.28 7.76
C THR A 59 -2.44 -1.58 7.82
N THR A 60 -3.03 -1.55 9.02
CA THR A 60 -4.48 -1.71 9.19
C THR A 60 -5.25 -0.60 8.49
N LEU A 61 -4.78 0.66 8.55
CA LEU A 61 -5.42 1.77 7.82
C LEU A 61 -5.45 1.51 6.30
N VAL A 62 -4.31 1.13 5.70
CA VAL A 62 -4.24 0.80 4.27
C VAL A 62 -5.15 -0.37 3.91
N LYS A 63 -5.19 -1.43 4.73
CA LYS A 63 -6.08 -2.58 4.50
C LYS A 63 -7.56 -2.21 4.63
N LEU A 64 -7.92 -1.33 5.57
CA LEU A 64 -9.28 -0.77 5.66
C LEU A 64 -9.63 0.07 4.43
N LEU A 65 -8.66 0.80 3.86
CA LEU A 65 -8.83 1.53 2.62
C LEU A 65 -9.06 0.59 1.44
N VAL A 66 -8.34 -0.53 1.36
CA VAL A 66 -8.58 -1.60 0.37
C VAL A 66 -10.01 -2.09 0.46
N LEU A 67 -10.51 -2.43 1.65
CA LEU A 67 -11.91 -2.85 1.81
C LEU A 67 -12.91 -1.81 1.28
N ARG A 68 -12.70 -0.52 1.56
CA ARG A 68 -13.54 0.58 1.05
C ARG A 68 -13.47 0.71 -0.48
N LEU A 69 -12.30 0.47 -1.08
CA LEU A 69 -12.14 0.50 -2.53
C LEU A 69 -12.87 -0.67 -3.19
N LEU A 70 -12.79 -1.86 -2.61
CA LEU A 70 -13.47 -3.07 -3.10
C LEU A 70 -15.01 -2.98 -3.07
N GLU A 71 -15.58 -1.99 -2.36
CA GLU A 71 -17.02 -1.68 -2.46
C GLU A 71 -17.39 -0.93 -3.75
N ARG A 72 -16.41 -0.28 -4.39
CA ARG A 72 -16.64 0.69 -5.48
C ARG A 72 -16.01 0.28 -6.81
N VAL A 73 -14.94 -0.50 -6.78
CA VAL A 73 -14.20 -0.93 -7.97
C VAL A 73 -14.10 -2.45 -8.03
N GLU A 74 -13.68 -2.97 -9.17
CA GLU A 74 -13.38 -4.41 -9.30
C GLU A 74 -12.12 -4.79 -8.51
N PRO A 75 -12.05 -6.02 -7.98
CA PRO A 75 -10.92 -6.48 -7.17
C PRO A 75 -9.56 -6.29 -7.86
N GLU A 76 -9.49 -6.56 -9.14
CA GLU A 76 -8.28 -6.47 -9.96
C GLU A 76 -7.80 -5.03 -10.15
N ALA A 77 -8.66 -4.03 -9.88
CA ALA A 77 -8.30 -2.61 -9.91
C ALA A 77 -7.64 -2.13 -8.61
N VAL A 78 -7.55 -2.99 -7.58
CA VAL A 78 -6.89 -2.68 -6.32
C VAL A 78 -5.68 -3.59 -6.17
N PHE A 79 -4.51 -2.98 -6.04
CA PHE A 79 -3.24 -3.65 -5.80
C PHE A 79 -2.66 -3.19 -4.47
N TYR A 80 -2.18 -4.14 -3.70
CA TYR A 80 -1.46 -3.95 -2.45
C TYR A 80 -0.16 -4.73 -2.50
N PHE A 81 0.89 -4.10 -2.00
CA PHE A 81 2.20 -4.70 -1.89
C PHE A 81 2.83 -4.28 -0.56
N SER A 82 3.36 -5.25 0.19
CA SER A 82 4.02 -4.94 1.46
C SER A 82 5.44 -4.43 1.21
N GLY A 83 5.74 -3.24 1.74
CA GLY A 83 7.09 -2.67 1.68
C GLY A 83 8.16 -3.48 2.40
N ASP A 84 7.79 -4.44 3.25
CA ASP A 84 8.74 -5.39 3.86
C ASP A 84 9.42 -6.30 2.82
N LEU A 85 8.85 -6.43 1.62
CA LEU A 85 9.46 -7.13 0.48
C LEU A 85 10.17 -6.18 -0.50
N LEU A 86 10.05 -4.86 -0.35
CA LEU A 86 10.78 -3.90 -1.19
C LEU A 86 12.29 -4.01 -0.99
N SER A 87 12.78 -4.59 0.10
CA SER A 87 14.21 -4.87 0.25
C SER A 87 14.73 -5.98 -0.69
N ASP A 88 13.84 -6.67 -1.42
CA ASP A 88 14.15 -7.80 -2.32
C ASP A 88 13.37 -7.71 -3.64
N TYR A 89 13.10 -6.50 -4.13
CA TYR A 89 12.32 -6.26 -5.36
C TYR A 89 12.97 -6.85 -6.62
N GLU A 90 14.29 -7.11 -6.60
CA GLU A 90 15.00 -7.80 -7.67
C GLU A 90 14.47 -9.23 -7.90
N GLU A 91 14.04 -9.95 -6.86
CA GLU A 91 13.46 -11.30 -7.01
C GLU A 91 12.03 -11.27 -7.60
N LEU A 92 11.32 -10.14 -7.49
CA LEU A 92 9.98 -9.93 -8.03
C LEU A 92 10.01 -9.59 -9.53
N LEU A 93 11.04 -8.87 -9.98
CA LEU A 93 11.26 -8.53 -11.38
C LEU A 93 11.46 -9.76 -12.27
N GLU A 94 11.94 -10.87 -11.71
CA GLU A 94 12.19 -12.10 -12.47
C GLU A 94 10.90 -12.92 -12.77
N LYS A 95 9.77 -12.64 -12.09
CA LYS A 95 8.63 -13.56 -12.02
C LYS A 95 7.34 -13.18 -12.78
N ASP A 96 7.05 -11.92 -13.08
CA ASP A 96 5.80 -11.56 -13.81
C ASP A 96 5.92 -10.19 -14.51
N ASP A 97 5.63 -10.16 -15.83
CA ASP A 97 5.67 -8.95 -16.68
C ASP A 97 4.81 -7.81 -16.10
N ARG A 98 3.65 -8.10 -15.51
CA ARG A 98 2.75 -7.06 -14.94
C ARG A 98 3.40 -6.30 -13.79
N THR A 99 4.30 -6.96 -13.07
CA THR A 99 5.08 -6.35 -11.99
C THR A 99 6.05 -5.31 -12.53
N VAL A 100 6.51 -5.46 -13.78
CA VAL A 100 7.47 -4.54 -14.39
C VAL A 100 6.84 -3.18 -14.65
N GLU A 101 5.58 -3.13 -15.11
CA GLU A 101 4.88 -1.86 -15.27
C GLU A 101 4.62 -1.18 -13.91
N ASP A 102 4.12 -1.91 -12.92
CA ASP A 102 3.84 -1.38 -11.58
C ASP A 102 5.12 -0.88 -10.88
N LEU A 103 6.26 -1.58 -11.06
CA LEU A 103 7.55 -1.15 -10.54
C LEU A 103 8.12 0.05 -11.30
N SER A 104 7.83 0.21 -12.59
CA SER A 104 8.20 1.43 -13.33
C SER A 104 7.49 2.67 -12.78
N GLU A 105 6.27 2.51 -12.25
CA GLU A 105 5.58 3.56 -11.53
C GLU A 105 6.19 3.80 -10.14
N LEU A 106 6.64 2.75 -9.44
CA LEU A 106 7.39 2.92 -8.19
C LEU A 106 8.72 3.65 -8.40
N ASP A 107 9.44 3.36 -9.48
CA ASP A 107 10.70 4.05 -9.83
C ASP A 107 10.44 5.53 -10.14
N ARG A 108 9.35 5.84 -10.86
CA ARG A 108 8.90 7.23 -11.07
C ARG A 108 8.52 7.92 -9.77
N ILE A 109 7.83 7.23 -8.85
CA ILE A 109 7.47 7.76 -7.54
C ILE A 109 8.73 7.99 -6.70
N SER A 110 9.71 7.09 -6.78
CA SER A 110 11.04 7.26 -6.21
C SER A 110 11.64 8.57 -6.72
N ASP A 111 11.75 8.73 -8.04
CA ASP A 111 12.33 9.93 -8.66
C ASP A 111 11.64 11.23 -8.22
N LEU A 112 10.32 11.19 -7.99
CA LEU A 112 9.57 12.31 -7.44
C LEU A 112 9.99 12.62 -5.99
N PHE A 113 10.14 11.59 -5.15
CA PHE A 113 10.64 11.76 -3.78
C PHE A 113 12.04 12.37 -3.75
N TYR A 114 12.94 11.92 -4.63
CA TYR A 114 14.30 12.46 -4.68
C TYR A 114 14.33 13.92 -5.12
N LYS A 115 13.50 14.28 -6.10
CA LYS A 115 13.35 15.69 -6.52
C LYS A 115 12.82 16.56 -5.37
N GLU A 116 11.79 16.12 -4.67
CA GLU A 116 11.24 16.87 -3.55
C GLU A 116 12.24 16.99 -2.39
N TYR A 117 13.04 15.95 -2.12
CA TYR A 117 14.15 16.05 -1.17
C TYR A 117 15.17 17.14 -1.58
N LEU A 118 15.62 17.15 -2.83
CA LEU A 118 16.58 18.15 -3.32
C LEU A 118 16.04 19.59 -3.18
N GLU A 119 14.72 19.76 -3.33
CA GLU A 119 14.06 21.07 -3.22
C GLU A 119 13.81 21.51 -1.78
N THR A 120 13.43 20.57 -0.90
CA THR A 120 12.90 20.89 0.44
C THR A 120 13.84 20.54 1.59
N GLY A 121 14.82 19.67 1.36
CA GLY A 121 15.70 19.11 2.40
C GLY A 121 15.00 18.13 3.36
N ARG A 122 13.81 17.61 2.98
CA ARG A 122 13.05 16.63 3.76
C ARG A 122 13.75 15.26 3.81
N GLU A 123 14.59 15.03 4.83
CA GLU A 123 15.35 13.78 5.01
C GLU A 123 14.46 12.53 5.16
N ASP A 124 13.18 12.65 5.52
CA ASP A 124 12.24 11.53 5.57
C ASP A 124 11.93 10.91 4.20
N LEU A 125 12.22 11.62 3.11
CA LEU A 125 11.96 11.16 1.74
C LEU A 125 13.11 10.31 1.16
N ILE A 126 14.32 10.39 1.72
CA ILE A 126 15.50 9.65 1.20
C ILE A 126 15.63 8.23 1.75
N GLY A 127 14.83 7.87 2.76
CA GLY A 127 14.84 6.54 3.37
C GLY A 127 14.48 5.41 2.40
N TYR A 128 13.97 5.73 1.22
CA TYR A 128 13.64 4.81 0.13
C TYR A 128 14.80 4.56 -0.85
N TYR A 129 15.91 5.30 -0.74
CA TYR A 129 17.07 5.24 -1.65
C TYR A 129 18.32 4.61 -1.03
N THR A 130 18.32 4.38 0.27
CA THR A 130 19.47 3.83 1.00
C THR A 130 19.06 2.58 1.74
N SER A 131 18.95 1.46 1.03
CA SER A 131 19.01 0.10 1.57
C SER A 131 19.52 -0.82 0.48
#